data_AF-A0A930AK33-F1
#
_entry.id   AF-A0A930AK33-F1
#
_cell.length_a   1.000
_cell.length_b   1.000
_cell.length_c   1.000
_cell.angle_alpha   90.00
_cell.angle_beta   90.00
_cell.angle_gamma   90.00
#
_symmetry.space_group_name_H-M   'P 1'
#
loop_
_entity.id
_entity.type
_entity.pdbx_description
1 polymer ?
#
loop_
_entity_poly.entity_id
_entity_poly.type
_entity_poly.pdbx_seq_one_letter_code
_entity_poly.pdbx_strand_id
1 'polypeptide(L)'
;MENKKIQDKITVLKAITSGDLQTKLSIPFMGLGIFLKGQKIKGCLIFLLEVAFFLYMATSGIHALTLLPSLGDEAQGKVWNEAKQIFEYSAGDNSQLILLFGVVALFVIAGFILLWVLQIKHAYKLQLKKENNEHINTFKEDLKSLLDGNLHITLMTLPCVGILVFNIVPLVYMISMAFTSYSKEDEHLQLFDWNGLTQFKRVLNFSGNIGRQFWHVLAWTVVWALVATFLNYITGMILAMIINRKETKAKGFWRFCFVLSIAVPQFISLMIMNIMLQPSGAINVLLQNSGVISA
;
A
#
# COMPACT_ATOMS: atom_id res chain seq x y z
N MET A 1 -36.74 8.91 -13.11
CA MET A 1 -36.29 8.36 -11.81
C MET A 1 -36.32 6.83 -11.75
N GLU A 2 -37.12 6.18 -12.59
CA GLU A 2 -37.26 4.70 -12.65
C GLU A 2 -36.02 3.98 -13.24
N ASN A 3 -35.42 4.54 -14.30
CA ASN A 3 -34.19 3.99 -14.92
C ASN A 3 -32.95 3.99 -14.00
N LYS A 4 -32.92 4.82 -12.95
CA LYS A 4 -31.84 4.84 -11.96
C LYS A 4 -31.96 3.65 -10.98
N LYS A 5 -33.19 3.23 -10.65
CA LYS A 5 -33.47 2.08 -9.77
C LYS A 5 -33.17 0.73 -10.43
N ILE A 6 -33.15 0.64 -11.75
CA ILE A 6 -32.80 -0.59 -12.49
C ILE A 6 -31.28 -0.79 -12.57
N GLN A 7 -30.49 0.30 -12.66
CA GLN A 7 -29.02 0.22 -12.66
C GLN A 7 -28.44 -0.29 -11.34
N ASP A 8 -29.08 -0.02 -10.20
CA ASP A 8 -28.58 -0.41 -8.86
C ASP A 8 -28.88 -1.88 -8.48
N LYS A 9 -29.64 -2.63 -9.28
CA LYS A 9 -30.04 -4.03 -8.98
C LYS A 9 -29.50 -5.06 -9.98
N ILE A 10 -28.39 -4.78 -10.67
CA ILE A 10 -27.73 -5.77 -11.53
C ILE A 10 -26.76 -6.62 -10.70
N THR A 11 -27.28 -7.71 -10.15
CA THR A 11 -26.48 -8.73 -9.44
C THR A 11 -25.88 -9.71 -10.44
N VAL A 12 -24.65 -10.16 -10.20
CA VAL A 12 -23.91 -11.11 -11.08
C VAL A 12 -24.73 -12.37 -11.36
N LEU A 13 -25.42 -12.89 -10.35
CA LEU A 13 -26.32 -14.04 -10.49
C LEU A 13 -27.41 -13.81 -11.53
N LYS A 14 -28.03 -12.62 -11.55
CA LYS A 14 -29.07 -12.27 -12.52
C LYS A 14 -28.53 -12.11 -13.94
N ALA A 15 -27.30 -11.61 -14.07
CA ALA A 15 -26.61 -11.52 -15.36
C ALA A 15 -26.22 -12.90 -15.92
N ILE A 16 -25.88 -13.86 -15.06
CA ILE A 16 -25.55 -15.24 -15.44
C ILE A 16 -26.81 -16.05 -15.78
N THR A 17 -27.89 -15.91 -15.01
CA THR A 17 -29.14 -16.67 -15.23
C THR A 17 -29.99 -16.12 -16.37
N SER A 18 -30.08 -14.80 -16.49
CA SER A 18 -31.00 -14.11 -17.41
C SER A 18 -30.29 -13.47 -18.62
N GLY A 19 -28.99 -13.70 -18.78
CA GLY A 19 -28.21 -13.21 -19.91
C GLY A 19 -28.46 -14.00 -21.20
N ASP A 20 -28.49 -13.29 -22.33
CA ASP A 20 -28.54 -13.88 -23.68
C ASP A 20 -27.28 -14.73 -23.95
N LEU A 21 -27.31 -15.60 -24.98
CA LEU A 21 -26.19 -16.48 -25.35
C LEU A 21 -24.88 -15.69 -25.51
N GLN A 22 -24.95 -14.47 -26.05
CA GLN A 22 -23.83 -13.55 -26.19
C GLN A 22 -23.28 -13.01 -24.85
N THR A 23 -24.14 -12.85 -23.85
CA THR A 23 -23.74 -12.44 -22.49
C THR A 23 -23.11 -13.64 -21.76
N LYS A 24 -23.64 -14.86 -21.98
CA LYS A 24 -23.06 -16.11 -21.48
C LYS A 24 -21.71 -16.45 -22.12
N LEU A 25 -21.48 -16.06 -23.37
CA LEU A 25 -20.16 -16.17 -24.02
C LEU A 25 -19.08 -15.28 -23.38
N SER A 26 -19.48 -14.23 -22.63
CA SER A 26 -18.53 -13.41 -21.83
C SER A 26 -18.04 -14.09 -20.54
N ILE A 27 -18.60 -15.26 -20.20
CA ILE A 27 -18.26 -16.02 -19.01
C ILE A 27 -16.94 -16.79 -19.22
N PRO A 28 -16.77 -17.60 -20.29
CA PRO A 28 -15.51 -18.29 -20.58
C PRO A 28 -14.49 -17.45 -21.37
N PHE A 29 -14.92 -16.42 -22.11
CA PHE A 29 -14.04 -15.54 -22.87
C PHE A 29 -14.40 -14.09 -22.57
N MET A 30 -13.60 -13.46 -21.71
CA MET A 30 -13.82 -12.09 -21.28
C MET A 30 -13.78 -11.15 -22.49
N GLY A 31 -14.79 -10.29 -22.62
CA GLY A 31 -14.86 -9.28 -23.67
C GLY A 31 -15.62 -9.68 -24.94
N LEU A 32 -15.91 -10.97 -25.19
CA LEU A 32 -16.66 -11.40 -26.38
C LEU A 32 -18.10 -10.87 -26.41
N GLY A 33 -18.84 -10.89 -25.30
CA GLY A 33 -20.21 -10.35 -25.30
C GLY A 33 -20.27 -8.82 -25.36
N ILE A 34 -19.21 -8.12 -24.95
CA ILE A 34 -19.08 -6.66 -25.14
C ILE A 34 -18.75 -6.35 -26.60
N PHE A 35 -17.91 -7.19 -27.22
CA PHE A 35 -17.56 -7.11 -28.63
C PHE A 35 -18.78 -7.33 -29.55
N LEU A 36 -19.55 -8.40 -29.29
CA LEU A 36 -20.75 -8.76 -30.06
C LEU A 36 -21.90 -7.74 -29.91
N LYS A 37 -21.93 -6.98 -28.81
CA LYS A 37 -22.92 -5.92 -28.56
C LYS A 37 -22.48 -4.54 -29.07
N GLY A 38 -21.42 -4.44 -29.87
CA GLY A 38 -21.07 -3.23 -30.62
C GLY A 38 -19.89 -2.43 -30.08
N GLN A 39 -19.38 -2.71 -28.88
CA GLN A 39 -18.20 -2.04 -28.31
C GLN A 39 -16.91 -2.82 -28.60
N LYS A 40 -16.52 -2.88 -29.89
CA LYS A 40 -15.41 -3.72 -30.36
C LYS A 40 -14.06 -3.42 -29.69
N ILE A 41 -13.73 -2.14 -29.50
CA ILE A 41 -12.44 -1.73 -28.92
C ILE A 41 -12.33 -2.16 -27.44
N LYS A 42 -13.38 -1.94 -26.64
CA LYS A 42 -13.39 -2.34 -25.22
C LYS A 42 -13.39 -3.84 -25.05
N GLY A 43 -14.17 -4.55 -25.87
CA GLY A 43 -14.18 -6.02 -25.88
C GLY A 43 -12.80 -6.60 -26.18
N CYS A 44 -12.09 -6.03 -27.17
CA CYS A 44 -10.73 -6.43 -27.51
C CYS A 44 -9.73 -6.17 -26.37
N LEU A 45 -9.78 -4.98 -25.73
CA LEU A 45 -8.91 -4.67 -24.58
C LEU A 45 -9.10 -5.63 -23.41
N ILE A 46 -10.35 -5.96 -23.07
CA ILE A 46 -10.65 -6.90 -21.98
C ILE A 46 -10.17 -8.32 -22.33
N PHE A 47 -10.32 -8.73 -23.59
CA PHE A 47 -9.79 -10.02 -24.06
C PHE A 47 -8.25 -10.06 -24.01
N LEU A 48 -7.58 -8.97 -24.40
CA LEU A 48 -6.11 -8.87 -24.28
C LEU A 48 -5.64 -8.95 -22.82
N LEU A 49 -6.38 -8.36 -21.88
CA LEU A 49 -6.09 -8.47 -20.45
C LEU A 49 -6.26 -9.90 -19.94
N GLU A 50 -7.24 -10.65 -20.44
CA GLU A 50 -7.41 -12.07 -20.13
C GLU A 50 -6.23 -12.90 -20.63
N VAL A 51 -5.81 -12.71 -21.89
CA VAL A 51 -4.62 -13.39 -22.44
C VAL A 51 -3.38 -13.03 -21.65
N ALA A 52 -3.16 -11.76 -21.31
CA ALA A 52 -2.03 -11.31 -20.51
C ALA A 52 -2.02 -11.94 -19.11
N PHE A 53 -3.19 -12.08 -18.47
CA PHE A 53 -3.34 -12.76 -17.19
C PHE A 53 -2.94 -14.24 -17.28
N PHE A 54 -3.44 -14.97 -18.28
CA PHE A 54 -3.08 -16.38 -18.46
C PHE A 54 -1.60 -16.57 -18.80
N LEU A 55 -1.01 -15.68 -19.59
CA LEU A 55 0.44 -15.70 -19.88
C LEU A 55 1.26 -15.48 -18.61
N TYR A 56 0.94 -14.44 -17.83
CA TYR A 56 1.58 -14.19 -16.54
C TYR A 56 1.43 -15.38 -15.59
N MET A 57 0.24 -15.99 -15.56
CA MET A 57 -0.05 -17.12 -14.72
C MET A 57 0.79 -18.35 -15.11
N ALA A 58 0.91 -18.62 -16.41
CA ALA A 58 1.70 -19.74 -16.95
C ALA A 58 3.21 -19.57 -16.75
N THR A 59 3.75 -18.34 -16.83
CA THR A 59 5.21 -18.12 -16.76
C THR A 59 5.73 -17.93 -15.34
N SER A 60 5.02 -17.17 -14.50
CA SER A 60 5.55 -16.74 -13.20
C SER A 60 4.57 -16.94 -12.06
N GLY A 61 3.28 -16.70 -12.30
CA GLY A 61 2.33 -16.69 -11.20
C GLY A 61 2.10 -18.07 -10.57
N ILE A 62 2.02 -19.17 -11.35
CA ILE A 62 1.75 -20.50 -10.79
C ILE A 62 2.93 -20.91 -9.92
N HIS A 63 4.14 -20.72 -10.45
CA HIS A 63 5.38 -20.99 -9.73
C HIS A 63 5.48 -20.19 -8.42
N ALA A 64 5.14 -18.89 -8.45
CA ALA A 64 5.13 -18.05 -7.26
C ALA A 64 4.07 -18.49 -6.22
N LEU A 65 2.93 -19.02 -6.67
CA LEU A 65 1.88 -19.52 -5.77
C LEU A 65 2.20 -20.90 -5.19
N THR A 66 2.85 -21.78 -5.96
CA THR A 66 3.27 -23.10 -5.48
C THR A 66 4.39 -23.00 -4.45
N LEU A 67 5.28 -22.02 -4.60
CA LEU A 67 6.37 -21.75 -3.66
C LEU A 67 5.96 -20.85 -2.49
N LEU A 68 4.75 -20.28 -2.48
CA LEU A 68 4.29 -19.42 -1.39
C LEU A 68 4.23 -20.15 -0.02
N PRO A 69 3.80 -21.43 0.05
CA PRO A 69 3.80 -22.17 1.32
C PRO A 69 5.18 -22.60 1.80
N SER A 70 6.12 -22.94 0.91
CA SER A 70 7.49 -23.35 1.30
C SER A 70 8.44 -22.16 1.42
N LEU A 71 8.12 -21.03 0.77
CA LEU A 71 8.96 -19.84 0.66
C LEU A 71 10.37 -20.12 0.10
N GLY A 72 10.47 -21.14 -0.75
CA GLY A 72 11.69 -21.63 -1.40
C GLY A 72 12.03 -23.04 -0.95
N ASP A 73 12.64 -23.82 -1.84
CA ASP A 73 12.95 -25.23 -1.59
C ASP A 73 14.47 -25.46 -1.50
N GLU A 74 15.28 -24.60 -2.13
CA GLU A 74 16.74 -24.66 -2.08
C GLU A 74 17.34 -23.51 -1.27
N ALA A 75 17.83 -23.84 -0.07
CA ALA A 75 18.62 -22.93 0.74
C ALA A 75 19.95 -22.61 0.03
N GLN A 76 20.45 -21.38 0.17
CA GLN A 76 21.74 -21.02 -0.42
C GLN A 76 22.84 -21.91 0.20
N GLY A 77 23.46 -22.74 -0.62
CA GLY A 77 24.55 -23.62 -0.20
C GLY A 77 25.89 -22.88 -0.22
N LYS A 78 26.67 -23.05 0.85
CA LYS A 78 28.11 -22.76 0.84
C LYS A 78 28.84 -24.00 0.34
N VAL A 79 29.37 -23.97 -0.88
CA VAL A 79 30.21 -25.05 -1.39
C VAL A 79 31.67 -24.60 -1.36
N TRP A 80 32.50 -25.33 -0.63
CA TRP A 80 33.94 -25.11 -0.62
C TRP A 80 34.53 -25.63 -1.94
N ASN A 81 34.99 -24.73 -2.80
CA ASN A 81 35.60 -25.11 -4.07
C ASN A 81 37.11 -25.27 -3.89
N GLU A 82 37.57 -26.53 -3.76
CA GLU A 82 38.98 -26.87 -3.54
C GLU A 82 39.93 -26.30 -4.61
N ALA A 83 39.46 -26.10 -5.84
CA ALA A 83 40.25 -25.56 -6.95
C ALA A 83 40.44 -24.04 -6.90
N LYS A 84 39.51 -23.29 -6.29
CA LYS A 84 39.57 -21.82 -6.21
C LYS A 84 39.98 -21.30 -4.83
N GLN A 85 40.06 -22.16 -3.81
CA GLN A 85 40.36 -21.80 -2.40
C GLN A 85 39.46 -20.67 -1.86
N ILE A 86 38.23 -20.56 -2.37
CA ILE A 86 37.23 -19.55 -2.01
C ILE A 86 35.88 -20.29 -1.87
N PHE A 87 35.07 -19.87 -0.89
CA PHE A 87 33.68 -20.33 -0.77
C PHE A 87 32.86 -19.81 -1.96
N GLU A 88 32.29 -20.72 -2.76
CA GLU A 88 31.38 -20.37 -3.84
C GLU A 88 29.96 -20.42 -3.28
N TYR A 89 29.29 -19.26 -3.29
CA TYR A 89 27.89 -19.14 -2.88
C TYR A 89 27.02 -19.66 -4.02
N SER A 90 26.34 -20.79 -3.83
CA SER A 90 25.32 -21.22 -4.78
C SER A 90 24.14 -20.26 -4.70
N ALA A 91 23.63 -19.83 -5.86
CA ALA A 91 22.44 -18.99 -5.94
C ALA A 91 21.21 -19.80 -5.54
N GLY A 92 20.96 -19.94 -4.24
CA GLY A 92 19.71 -20.50 -3.72
C GLY A 92 18.54 -19.54 -3.86
N ASP A 93 17.35 -20.03 -3.52
CA ASP A 93 16.09 -19.29 -3.66
C ASP A 93 16.05 -18.06 -2.75
N ASN A 94 15.49 -16.96 -3.26
CA ASN A 94 15.30 -15.75 -2.48
C ASN A 94 13.87 -15.72 -1.92
N SER A 95 13.70 -16.19 -0.68
CA SER A 95 12.41 -16.22 0.03
C SER A 95 11.70 -14.87 0.10
N GLN A 96 12.46 -13.76 0.13
CA GLN A 96 11.90 -12.41 0.12
C GLN A 96 11.20 -12.11 -1.22
N LEU A 97 11.84 -12.47 -2.33
CA LEU A 97 11.27 -12.30 -3.67
C LEU A 97 10.11 -13.24 -3.90
N ILE A 98 10.19 -14.50 -3.44
CA ILE A 98 9.10 -15.46 -3.53
C ILE A 98 7.87 -14.96 -2.79
N LEU A 99 8.03 -14.44 -1.57
CA LEU A 99 6.94 -13.85 -0.80
C LEU A 99 6.34 -12.63 -1.52
N LEU A 100 7.17 -11.74 -2.08
CA LEU A 100 6.72 -10.58 -2.82
C LEU A 100 5.91 -10.97 -4.06
N PHE A 101 6.46 -11.84 -4.91
CA PHE A 101 5.79 -12.29 -6.13
C PHE A 101 4.53 -13.11 -5.81
N GLY A 102 4.55 -13.90 -4.74
CA GLY A 102 3.38 -14.63 -4.24
C GLY A 102 2.24 -13.69 -3.82
N VAL A 103 2.54 -12.66 -3.01
CA VAL A 103 1.54 -11.65 -2.61
C VAL A 103 1.03 -10.87 -3.82
N VAL A 104 1.93 -10.44 -4.73
CA VAL A 104 1.52 -9.76 -5.96
C VAL A 104 0.62 -10.66 -6.82
N ALA A 105 0.95 -11.94 -6.97
CA ALA A 105 0.15 -12.89 -7.73
C ALA A 105 -1.26 -13.04 -7.14
N LEU A 106 -1.41 -13.08 -5.81
CA LEU A 106 -2.73 -13.08 -5.15
C LEU A 106 -3.54 -11.82 -5.47
N PHE A 107 -2.91 -10.64 -5.47
CA PHE A 107 -3.57 -9.40 -5.85
C PHE A 107 -3.94 -9.35 -7.34
N VAL A 108 -3.09 -9.90 -8.22
CA VAL A 108 -3.39 -10.04 -9.65
C VAL A 108 -4.59 -10.95 -9.86
N ILE A 109 -4.68 -12.09 -9.15
CA ILE A 109 -5.85 -12.98 -9.17
C ILE A 109 -7.10 -12.28 -8.66
N ALA A 110 -7.03 -11.59 -7.52
CA ALA A 110 -8.17 -10.85 -6.97
C ALA A 110 -8.63 -9.73 -7.92
N GLY A 111 -7.69 -9.00 -8.51
CA GLY A 111 -7.94 -7.99 -9.53
C GLY A 111 -8.59 -8.58 -10.78
N PHE A 112 -8.12 -9.75 -11.23
CA PHE A 112 -8.72 -10.48 -12.34
C PHE A 112 -10.16 -10.93 -12.04
N ILE A 113 -10.43 -11.47 -10.85
CA ILE A 113 -11.80 -11.82 -10.42
C ILE A 113 -12.71 -10.59 -10.37
N LEU A 114 -12.21 -9.45 -9.87
CA LEU A 114 -12.96 -8.19 -9.86
C LEU A 114 -13.24 -7.70 -11.28
N LEU A 115 -12.25 -7.72 -12.16
CA LEU A 115 -12.44 -7.42 -13.57
C LEU A 115 -13.48 -8.36 -14.18
N TRP A 116 -13.38 -9.67 -13.91
CA TRP A 116 -14.30 -10.74 -14.34
C TRP A 116 -15.77 -10.46 -13.95
N VAL A 117 -15.98 -9.99 -12.71
CA VAL A 117 -17.30 -9.58 -12.23
C VAL A 117 -17.78 -8.31 -12.92
N LEU A 118 -16.90 -7.34 -13.13
CA LEU A 118 -17.23 -6.04 -13.73
C LEU A 118 -17.57 -6.16 -15.21
N GLN A 119 -16.87 -6.97 -16.02
CA GLN A 119 -17.25 -7.10 -17.44
C GLN A 119 -18.58 -7.83 -17.59
N ILE A 120 -18.90 -8.82 -16.76
CA ILE A 120 -20.20 -9.51 -16.82
C ILE A 120 -21.34 -8.54 -16.53
N LYS A 121 -21.20 -7.72 -15.48
CA LYS A 121 -22.17 -6.65 -15.18
C LYS A 121 -22.29 -5.66 -16.33
N HIS A 122 -21.17 -5.29 -16.96
CA HIS A 122 -21.15 -4.37 -18.09
C HIS A 122 -21.81 -4.95 -19.34
N ALA A 123 -21.54 -6.22 -19.67
CA ALA A 123 -22.15 -6.93 -20.79
C ALA A 123 -23.67 -7.07 -20.63
N TYR A 124 -24.15 -7.32 -19.41
CA TYR A 124 -25.59 -7.35 -19.11
C TYR A 124 -26.24 -5.97 -19.18
N LYS A 125 -25.55 -4.91 -18.71
CA LYS A 125 -26.03 -3.53 -18.86
C LYS A 125 -26.16 -3.14 -20.34
N LEU A 126 -25.23 -3.57 -21.19
CA LEU A 126 -25.30 -3.38 -22.65
C LEU A 126 -26.46 -4.17 -23.28
N GLN A 127 -26.77 -5.36 -22.76
CA GLN A 127 -27.92 -6.14 -23.22
C GLN A 127 -29.24 -5.41 -22.97
N LEU A 128 -29.47 -4.94 -21.74
CA LEU A 128 -30.70 -4.20 -21.38
C LEU A 128 -30.85 -2.92 -22.20
N LYS A 129 -29.75 -2.20 -22.47
CA LYS A 129 -29.79 -1.01 -23.34
C LYS A 129 -30.20 -1.36 -24.78
N LYS A 130 -29.70 -2.47 -25.31
CA LYS A 130 -30.05 -2.95 -26.65
C LYS A 130 -31.53 -3.39 -26.72
N GLU A 131 -32.03 -4.05 -25.68
CA GLU A 131 -33.44 -4.46 -25.56
C GLU A 131 -34.38 -3.25 -25.44
N ASN A 132 -33.97 -2.19 -24.75
CA ASN A 132 -34.73 -0.95 -24.61
C ASN A 132 -34.61 0.00 -25.83
N ASN A 133 -33.96 -0.42 -26.92
CA ASN A 133 -33.63 0.42 -28.08
C ASN A 133 -32.86 1.72 -27.72
N GLU A 134 -32.11 1.71 -26.62
CA GLU A 134 -31.23 2.83 -26.26
C GLU A 134 -29.92 2.77 -27.07
N HIS A 135 -29.36 3.95 -27.40
CA HIS A 135 -28.10 4.04 -28.12
C HIS A 135 -26.96 3.35 -27.35
N ILE A 136 -26.25 2.45 -28.02
CA ILE A 136 -25.06 1.81 -27.48
C ILE A 136 -23.88 2.75 -27.71
N ASN A 137 -23.38 3.36 -26.64
CA ASN A 137 -22.25 4.28 -26.70
C ASN A 137 -21.05 3.65 -27.43
N THR A 138 -20.46 4.39 -28.35
CA THR A 138 -19.19 4.03 -29.00
C THR A 138 -18.02 4.28 -28.05
N PHE A 139 -16.85 3.65 -28.29
CA PHE A 139 -15.64 3.86 -27.46
C PHE A 139 -15.27 5.34 -27.28
N LYS A 140 -15.38 6.15 -28.34
CA LYS A 140 -15.12 7.60 -28.29
C LYS A 140 -16.12 8.35 -27.40
N GLU A 141 -17.40 7.96 -27.46
CA GLU A 141 -18.46 8.56 -26.66
C GLU A 141 -18.34 8.18 -25.17
N ASP A 142 -17.91 6.94 -24.89
CA ASP A 142 -17.61 6.52 -23.52
C ASP A 142 -16.38 7.25 -22.95
N LEU A 143 -15.32 7.45 -23.75
CA LEU A 143 -14.15 8.23 -23.31
C LEU A 143 -14.53 9.70 -23.06
N LYS A 144 -15.35 10.29 -23.95
CA LYS A 144 -15.88 11.64 -23.77
C LYS A 144 -16.78 11.73 -22.54
N SER A 145 -17.64 10.74 -22.30
CA SER A 145 -18.48 10.68 -21.10
C SER A 145 -17.66 10.58 -19.81
N LEU A 146 -16.55 9.86 -19.83
CA LEU A 146 -15.61 9.75 -18.70
C LEU A 146 -14.80 11.03 -18.45
N LEU A 147 -14.66 11.91 -19.43
CA LEU A 147 -13.98 13.20 -19.31
C LEU A 147 -14.94 14.37 -19.02
N ASP A 148 -16.17 14.35 -19.55
CA ASP A 148 -17.13 15.44 -19.39
C ASP A 148 -18.11 15.20 -18.23
N GLY A 149 -18.82 14.06 -18.21
CA GLY A 149 -19.94 13.81 -17.30
C GLY A 149 -19.59 13.02 -16.04
N ASN A 150 -18.58 12.16 -16.12
CA ASN A 150 -18.14 11.27 -15.05
C ASN A 150 -16.68 11.48 -14.67
N LEU A 151 -16.16 12.70 -14.84
CA LEU A 151 -14.76 13.03 -14.55
C LEU A 151 -14.35 12.65 -13.13
N HIS A 152 -15.25 12.79 -12.16
CA HIS A 152 -15.03 12.35 -10.78
C HIS A 152 -14.68 10.86 -10.68
N ILE A 153 -15.27 9.99 -11.50
CA ILE A 153 -14.93 8.56 -11.52
C ILE A 153 -13.51 8.38 -12.06
N THR A 154 -13.17 9.00 -13.18
CA THR A 154 -11.83 8.92 -13.78
C THR A 154 -10.75 9.47 -12.84
N LEU A 155 -11.02 10.65 -12.26
CA LEU A 155 -10.11 11.35 -11.36
C LEU A 155 -9.93 10.62 -10.04
N MET A 156 -10.93 9.87 -9.55
CA MET A 156 -10.80 9.06 -8.32
C MET A 156 -10.23 7.67 -8.60
N THR A 157 -10.48 7.09 -9.78
CA THR A 157 -9.96 5.75 -10.12
C THR A 157 -8.43 5.73 -10.12
N LEU A 158 -7.78 6.78 -10.64
CA LEU A 158 -6.32 6.86 -10.68
C LEU A 158 -5.67 6.88 -9.27
N PRO A 159 -6.05 7.78 -8.34
CA PRO A 159 -5.62 7.73 -6.94
C PRO A 159 -5.97 6.42 -6.23
N CYS A 160 -7.17 5.87 -6.44
CA CYS A 160 -7.56 4.62 -5.79
C CYS A 160 -6.69 3.44 -6.23
N VAL A 161 -6.41 3.32 -7.53
CA VAL A 161 -5.48 2.31 -8.06
C VAL A 161 -4.07 2.54 -7.53
N GLY A 162 -3.62 3.81 -7.46
CA GLY A 162 -2.33 4.16 -6.87
C GLY A 162 -2.20 3.77 -5.40
N ILE A 163 -3.22 4.05 -4.58
CA ILE A 163 -3.26 3.63 -3.16
C ILE A 163 -3.23 2.11 -3.06
N LEU A 164 -4.01 1.41 -3.89
CA LEU A 164 -4.04 -0.05 -3.88
C LEU A 164 -2.66 -0.65 -4.20
N VAL A 165 -2.03 -0.22 -5.30
CA VAL A 165 -0.75 -0.78 -5.77
C VAL A 165 0.42 -0.35 -4.89
N PHE A 166 0.49 0.90 -4.47
CA PHE A 166 1.66 1.43 -3.74
C PHE A 166 1.55 1.40 -2.23
N ASN A 167 0.35 1.26 -1.66
CA ASN A 167 0.17 1.16 -0.20
C ASN A 167 -0.34 -0.21 0.20
N ILE A 168 -1.46 -0.67 -0.36
CA ILE A 168 -2.10 -1.92 0.11
C ILE A 168 -1.24 -3.14 -0.20
N VAL A 169 -0.69 -3.27 -1.42
CA VAL A 169 0.15 -4.42 -1.78
C VAL A 169 1.41 -4.50 -0.90
N PRO A 170 2.22 -3.43 -0.74
CA PRO A 170 3.37 -3.47 0.16
C PRO A 170 2.98 -3.72 1.63
N LEU A 171 1.85 -3.17 2.10
CA LEU A 171 1.40 -3.41 3.47
C LEU A 171 1.09 -4.89 3.71
N VAL A 172 0.38 -5.56 2.80
CA VAL A 172 0.10 -7.00 2.93
C VAL A 172 1.39 -7.80 2.90
N TYR A 173 2.33 -7.46 2.02
CA TYR A 173 3.65 -8.10 1.99
C TYR A 173 4.41 -7.93 3.32
N MET A 174 4.43 -6.72 3.88
CA MET A 174 5.09 -6.44 5.17
C MET A 174 4.41 -7.16 6.35
N ILE A 175 3.08 -7.26 6.32
CA ILE A 175 2.32 -8.03 7.31
C ILE A 175 2.66 -9.51 7.19
N SER A 176 2.66 -10.08 5.98
CA SER A 176 3.02 -11.48 5.75
C SER A 176 4.43 -11.80 6.25
N MET A 177 5.39 -10.91 6.02
CA MET A 177 6.76 -11.04 6.54
C MET A 177 6.83 -11.12 8.07
N ALA A 178 5.91 -10.48 8.79
CA ALA A 178 5.87 -10.58 10.26
C ALA A 178 5.49 -11.98 10.77
N PHE A 179 4.88 -12.83 9.91
CA PHE A 179 4.54 -14.22 10.22
C PHE A 179 5.60 -15.23 9.73
N THR A 180 6.75 -14.74 9.23
CA THR A 180 7.85 -15.59 8.77
C THR A 180 9.06 -15.51 9.70
N SER A 181 10.02 -16.44 9.56
CA SER A 181 11.26 -16.50 10.33
C SER A 181 12.34 -15.54 9.81
N TYR A 182 11.95 -14.37 9.32
CA TYR A 182 12.91 -13.36 8.84
C TYR A 182 13.91 -13.00 9.95
N SER A 183 15.17 -13.39 9.76
CA SER A 183 16.29 -13.05 10.63
C SER A 183 17.41 -12.47 9.78
N LYS A 184 18.02 -11.40 10.27
CA LYS A 184 19.22 -10.79 9.67
C LYS A 184 20.51 -11.28 10.35
N GLU A 185 20.39 -12.03 11.44
CA GLU A 185 21.51 -12.39 12.33
C GLU A 185 22.26 -13.65 11.88
N ASP A 186 21.55 -14.66 11.36
CA ASP A 186 22.17 -15.80 10.71
C ASP A 186 22.23 -15.49 9.21
N GLU A 187 23.36 -15.78 8.58
CA GLU A 187 23.67 -15.48 7.19
C GLU A 187 22.46 -15.70 6.26
N HIS A 188 22.37 -14.92 5.17
CA HIS A 188 21.29 -14.88 4.17
C HIS A 188 21.01 -16.22 3.44
N LEU A 189 21.51 -17.33 4.00
CA LEU A 189 21.42 -18.71 3.57
C LEU A 189 20.14 -19.41 4.05
N GLN A 190 19.47 -18.90 5.11
CA GLN A 190 18.25 -19.53 5.61
C GLN A 190 17.01 -19.05 4.84
N LEU A 191 16.28 -20.02 4.28
CA LEU A 191 14.95 -19.84 3.74
C LEU A 191 14.00 -19.32 4.85
N PHE A 192 13.02 -18.51 4.46
CA PHE A 192 11.99 -18.07 5.40
C PHE A 192 11.00 -19.21 5.63
N ASP A 193 10.64 -19.48 6.88
CA ASP A 193 9.59 -20.42 7.22
C ASP A 193 8.40 -19.67 7.82
N TRP A 194 7.18 -20.16 7.55
CA TRP A 194 5.97 -19.70 8.19
C TRP A 194 5.95 -20.13 9.66
N ASN A 195 6.30 -19.21 10.56
CA ASN A 195 6.33 -19.45 12.01
C ASN A 195 5.06 -18.94 12.73
N GLY A 196 4.11 -18.38 11.97
CA GLY A 196 2.82 -17.92 12.46
C GLY A 196 2.96 -16.86 13.55
N LEU A 197 2.42 -17.14 14.74
CA LEU A 197 2.40 -16.20 15.85
C LEU A 197 3.64 -16.25 16.76
N THR A 198 4.67 -17.01 16.38
CA THR A 198 5.84 -17.23 17.23
C THR A 198 6.61 -15.93 17.49
N GLN A 199 6.80 -15.09 16.46
CA GLN A 199 7.47 -13.79 16.61
C GLN A 199 6.65 -12.84 17.47
N PHE A 200 5.33 -12.81 17.30
CA PHE A 200 4.43 -12.01 18.12
C PHE A 200 4.49 -12.43 19.60
N LYS A 201 4.49 -13.75 19.89
CA LYS A 201 4.67 -14.25 21.26
C LYS A 201 6.03 -13.85 21.83
N ARG A 202 7.10 -13.89 21.04
CA ARG A 202 8.46 -13.49 21.47
C ARG A 202 8.53 -12.01 21.86
N VAL A 203 7.88 -11.12 21.09
CA VAL A 203 7.82 -9.68 21.38
C VAL A 203 6.90 -9.36 22.56
N LEU A 204 5.77 -10.06 22.69
CA LEU A 204 4.80 -9.82 23.77
C LEU A 204 5.25 -10.42 25.12
N ASN A 205 6.18 -11.38 25.12
CA ASN A 205 6.67 -12.02 26.33
C ASN A 205 7.53 -11.07 27.19
N PHE A 206 7.00 -10.66 28.35
CA PHE A 206 7.66 -9.78 29.32
C PHE A 206 8.97 -10.32 29.89
N SER A 207 9.19 -11.64 29.90
CA SER A 207 10.43 -12.24 30.43
C SER A 207 11.59 -12.25 29.43
N GLY A 208 11.32 -12.11 28.13
CA GLY A 208 12.34 -12.07 27.09
C GLY A 208 13.05 -10.72 27.00
N ASN A 209 14.30 -10.70 26.52
CA ASN A 209 15.05 -9.45 26.29
C ASN A 209 14.32 -8.51 25.32
N ILE A 210 13.80 -9.06 24.21
CA ILE A 210 13.06 -8.31 23.19
C ILE A 210 11.78 -7.73 23.78
N GLY A 211 11.00 -8.51 24.53
CA GLY A 211 9.76 -8.04 25.12
C GLY A 211 9.96 -6.96 26.17
N ARG A 212 11.00 -7.05 27.01
CA ARG A 212 11.34 -5.98 27.96
C ARG A 212 11.66 -4.66 27.25
N GLN A 213 12.45 -4.70 26.18
CA GLN A 213 12.75 -3.51 25.37
C GLN A 213 11.49 -2.96 24.69
N PHE A 214 10.67 -3.83 24.09
CA PHE A 214 9.42 -3.44 23.45
C PHE A 214 8.48 -2.73 24.42
N TRP A 215 8.19 -3.32 25.58
CA TRP A 215 7.28 -2.75 26.56
C TRP A 215 7.81 -1.46 27.18
N HIS A 216 9.13 -1.34 27.38
CA HIS A 216 9.75 -0.10 27.85
C HIS A 216 9.60 1.03 26.82
N VAL A 217 9.93 0.77 25.55
CA VAL A 217 9.79 1.77 24.48
C VAL A 217 8.32 2.10 24.23
N LEU A 218 7.41 1.13 24.29
CA LEU A 218 5.98 1.34 24.14
C LEU A 218 5.43 2.24 25.26
N ALA A 219 5.77 1.94 26.52
CA ALA A 219 5.37 2.75 27.66
C ALA A 219 5.88 4.19 27.53
N TRP A 220 7.16 4.36 27.17
CA TRP A 220 7.73 5.68 26.91
C TRP A 220 7.02 6.40 25.76
N THR A 221 6.70 5.69 24.67
CA THR A 221 5.98 6.24 23.51
C THR A 221 4.58 6.72 23.89
N VAL A 222 3.86 5.97 24.72
CA VAL A 222 2.53 6.36 25.20
C VAL A 222 2.60 7.59 26.10
N VAL A 223 3.51 7.60 27.07
CA VAL A 223 3.73 8.75 27.96
C VAL A 223 4.11 9.98 27.13
N TRP A 224 5.05 9.82 26.20
CA TRP A 224 5.49 10.88 25.30
C TRP A 224 4.34 11.41 24.44
N ALA A 225 3.55 10.53 23.82
CA ALA A 225 2.42 10.94 22.98
C ALA A 225 1.39 11.75 23.78
N LEU A 226 1.03 11.29 24.99
CA LEU A 226 0.08 11.99 25.85
C LEU A 226 0.61 13.37 26.28
N VAL A 227 1.85 13.43 26.77
CA VAL A 227 2.46 14.68 27.23
C VAL A 227 2.69 15.64 26.07
N ALA A 228 3.19 15.16 24.93
CA ALA A 228 3.44 15.98 23.75
C ALA A 228 2.14 16.53 23.17
N THR A 229 1.08 15.71 23.01
CA THR A 229 -0.20 16.19 22.50
C THR A 229 -0.82 17.21 23.45
N PHE A 230 -0.80 16.96 24.75
CA PHE A 230 -1.32 17.90 25.75
C PHE A 230 -0.56 19.23 25.73
N LEU A 231 0.77 19.19 25.81
CA LEU A 231 1.59 20.40 25.86
C LEU A 231 1.49 21.21 24.56
N ASN A 232 1.54 20.56 23.39
CA ASN A 232 1.43 21.24 22.09
C ASN A 232 0.03 21.83 21.90
N TYR A 233 -1.02 21.14 22.32
CA TYR A 233 -2.38 21.66 22.24
C TYR A 233 -2.55 22.91 23.10
N ILE A 234 -2.20 22.83 24.39
CA ILE A 234 -2.36 23.96 25.33
C ILE A 234 -1.48 25.15 24.92
N THR A 235 -0.20 24.91 24.62
CA THR A 235 0.73 25.97 24.21
C THR A 235 0.35 26.57 22.87
N GLY A 236 -0.08 25.74 21.91
CA GLY A 236 -0.58 26.19 20.61
C GLY A 236 -1.82 27.07 20.73
N MET A 237 -2.76 26.69 21.60
CA MET A 237 -3.96 27.50 21.88
C MET A 237 -3.62 28.82 22.56
N ILE A 238 -2.73 28.82 23.57
CA ILE A 238 -2.26 30.04 24.23
C ILE A 238 -1.60 30.97 23.20
N LEU A 239 -0.70 30.43 22.38
CA LEU A 239 0.00 31.21 21.37
C LEU A 239 -0.96 31.81 20.33
N ALA A 240 -1.96 31.03 19.88
CA ALA A 240 -3.00 31.50 18.98
C ALA A 240 -3.81 32.65 19.58
N MET A 241 -4.19 32.55 20.87
CA MET A 241 -4.89 33.61 21.58
C MET A 241 -4.05 34.89 21.72
N ILE A 242 -2.75 34.76 22.04
CA ILE A 242 -1.81 35.90 22.15
C ILE A 242 -1.69 36.63 20.82
N ILE A 243 -1.52 35.90 19.71
CA ILE A 243 -1.41 36.50 18.38
C ILE A 243 -2.74 37.16 17.96
N ASN A 244 -3.87 36.59 18.36
CA ASN A 244 -5.18 37.10 17.98
C ASN A 244 -5.65 38.32 18.81
N ARG A 245 -5.13 38.51 20.03
CA ARG A 245 -5.48 39.64 20.93
C ARG A 245 -5.37 41.00 20.23
N LYS A 246 -6.33 41.90 20.45
CA LYS A 246 -6.42 43.21 19.77
C LYS A 246 -5.20 44.11 20.01
N GLU A 247 -4.56 44.00 21.16
CA GLU A 247 -3.39 44.81 21.55
C GLU A 247 -2.06 44.34 20.97
N THR A 248 -2.01 43.14 20.39
CA THR A 248 -0.78 42.60 19.81
C THR A 248 -0.42 43.37 18.54
N LYS A 249 0.66 44.15 18.62
CA LYS A 249 1.21 44.90 17.48
C LYS A 249 1.94 43.96 16.51
N ALA A 250 1.92 44.29 15.22
CA ALA A 250 2.59 43.53 14.16
C ALA A 250 2.20 42.04 14.07
N LYS A 251 0.90 41.72 14.13
CA LYS A 251 0.39 40.33 14.08
C LYS A 251 0.93 39.52 12.88
N GLY A 252 1.12 40.15 11.72
CA GLY A 252 1.67 39.51 10.53
C GLY A 252 3.10 39.00 10.74
N PHE A 253 3.95 39.80 11.42
CA PHE A 253 5.33 39.41 11.76
C PHE A 253 5.34 38.20 12.69
N TRP A 254 4.54 38.22 13.77
CA TRP A 254 4.46 37.10 14.71
C TRP A 254 3.97 35.81 14.02
N ARG A 255 2.92 35.89 13.20
CA ARG A 255 2.45 34.72 12.42
C ARG A 255 3.54 34.16 11.51
N PHE A 256 4.27 35.05 10.83
CA PHE A 256 5.37 34.66 9.96
C PHE A 256 6.47 33.93 10.72
N CYS A 257 6.93 34.45 11.86
CA CYS A 257 7.97 33.80 12.67
C CYS A 257 7.58 32.38 13.13
N PHE A 258 6.33 32.17 13.54
CA PHE A 258 5.88 30.83 13.96
C PHE A 258 5.66 29.88 12.78
N VAL A 259 5.14 30.37 11.65
CA VAL A 259 5.04 29.55 10.43
C VAL A 259 6.43 29.20 9.87
N LEU A 260 7.40 30.09 10.02
CA LEU A 260 8.78 29.81 9.61
C LEU A 260 9.37 28.61 10.37
N SER A 261 9.03 28.45 11.66
CA SER A 261 9.51 27.32 12.47
C SER A 261 9.04 25.95 11.95
N ILE A 262 7.83 25.87 11.38
CA ILE A 262 7.33 24.64 10.75
C ILE A 262 7.79 24.49 9.29
N ALA A 263 8.17 25.60 8.64
CA ALA A 263 8.73 25.57 7.30
C ALA A 263 10.15 24.95 7.26
N VAL A 264 10.89 25.03 8.37
CA VAL A 264 12.20 24.37 8.50
C VAL A 264 12.00 22.86 8.58
N PRO A 265 12.67 22.07 7.71
CA PRO A 265 12.63 20.61 7.79
C PRO A 265 13.01 20.07 9.17
N GLN A 266 12.24 19.10 9.66
CA GLN A 266 12.42 18.55 11.00
C GLN A 266 13.85 18.02 11.25
N PHE A 267 14.48 17.40 10.24
CA PHE A 267 15.85 16.88 10.40
C PHE A 267 16.88 17.98 10.65
N ILE A 268 16.68 19.19 10.08
CA ILE A 268 17.57 20.34 10.29
C ILE A 268 17.41 20.86 11.71
N SER A 269 16.16 21.04 12.16
CA SER A 269 15.86 21.50 13.53
C SER A 269 16.45 20.55 14.57
N LEU A 270 16.31 19.23 14.37
CA LEU A 270 16.90 18.22 15.26
C LEU A 270 18.44 18.24 15.23
N MET A 271 19.04 18.43 14.06
CA MET A 271 20.50 18.52 13.93
C MET A 271 21.06 19.75 14.67
N ILE A 272 20.41 20.91 14.56
CA ILE A 272 20.81 22.13 15.28
C ILE A 272 20.73 21.88 16.79
N MET A 273 19.65 21.28 17.28
CA MET A 273 19.52 20.93 18.70
C MET A 273 20.61 19.97 19.16
N ASN A 274 20.97 18.97 18.35
CA ASN A 274 22.07 18.05 18.65
C ASN A 274 23.39 18.83 18.82
N ILE A 275 23.74 19.70 17.86
CA ILE A 275 24.98 20.50 17.90
C ILE A 275 24.99 21.45 19.10
N MET A 276 23.86 22.10 19.39
CA MET A 276 23.76 23.03 20.53
C MET A 276 23.93 22.35 21.88
N LEU A 277 23.53 21.08 21.99
CA LEU A 277 23.60 20.26 23.21
C LEU A 277 24.88 19.41 23.33
N GLN A 278 25.78 19.46 22.34
CA GLN A 278 27.10 18.81 22.45
C GLN A 278 27.91 19.39 23.62
N PRO A 279 28.91 18.69 24.16
CA PRO A 279 29.71 19.17 25.29
C PRO A 279 30.29 20.58 25.09
N SER A 280 30.80 20.88 23.89
CA SER A 280 31.27 22.21 23.47
C SER A 280 30.21 23.05 22.75
N GLY A 281 28.95 22.65 22.82
CA GLY A 281 27.83 23.28 22.17
C GLY A 281 27.41 24.57 22.87
N ALA A 282 26.74 25.45 22.13
CA ALA A 282 26.37 26.78 22.62
C ALA A 282 25.59 26.76 23.95
N ILE A 283 24.71 25.77 24.17
CA ILE A 283 23.93 25.68 25.40
C ILE A 283 24.83 25.33 26.59
N ASN A 284 25.73 24.36 26.44
CA ASN A 284 26.62 23.94 27.51
C ASN A 284 27.65 25.02 27.84
N VAL A 285 28.19 25.73 26.83
CA VAL A 285 29.07 26.88 27.06
C VAL A 285 28.36 28.00 27.83
N LEU A 286 27.09 28.29 27.52
CA LEU A 286 26.29 29.26 28.27
C LEU A 286 26.04 28.81 29.72
N LEU A 287 25.78 27.51 29.94
CA LEU A 287 25.59 26.95 31.28
C LEU A 287 26.89 26.93 32.11
N GLN A 288 28.04 26.69 31.49
CA GLN A 288 29.37 26.79 32.12
C GLN A 288 29.67 28.23 32.53
N ASN A 289 29.45 29.19 31.62
CA ASN A 289 29.66 30.61 31.88
C ASN A 289 28.74 31.18 32.97
N SER A 290 27.55 30.59 33.15
CA SER A 290 26.62 30.96 34.22
C SER A 290 26.88 30.22 35.54
N GLY A 291 27.89 29.34 35.59
CA GLY A 291 28.29 28.60 36.80
C GLY A 291 27.34 27.48 37.22
N VAL A 292 26.38 27.09 36.35
CA VAL A 292 25.40 26.03 36.63
C VAL A 292 26.02 24.63 36.48
N ILE A 293 27.02 24.50 35.62
CA ILE A 293 27.77 23.26 35.38
C ILE A 293 29.27 23.53 35.42
N SER A 294 30.06 22.53 35.81
CA SER A 294 31.52 22.64 35.77
C SER A 294 32.02 22.71 34.31
N ALA A 295 33.10 23.47 34.12
CA ALA A 295 33.85 23.50 32.87
C ALA A 295 34.32 22.09 32.45
#